data_AF-A0A969YDX8-F1
#
_entry.id   AF-A0A969YDX8-F1
#
_cell.length_a   1.000
_cell.length_b   1.000
_cell.length_c   1.000
_cell.angle_alpha   90.00
_cell.angle_beta   90.00
_cell.angle_gamma   90.00
#
_symmetry.space_group_name_H-M   'P 1'
#
loop_
_entity.id
_entity.type
_entity.pdbx_description
1 polymer ?
#
loop_
_entity_poly.entity_id
_entity_poly.type
_entity_poly.pdbx_seq_one_letter_code
_entity_poly.pdbx_strand_id
1 'polypeptide(L)'
;MGEAYLLDCTLRDGGYINDWNFGRSTLLNVFSRLVRSGVDLIEVGFLDERRPFDENRSIAPDTASFGRIFGNVDKGGATVLGMIDYGTCGIDRLQPCRESYLDGIRVIFKKHIRREAIAFCHQVKALGYKVFVQAVSITSYDDDELLDLVALVNGLRPFALSMVDTYGLLHKSGLMHILERFNEHLDPAIAIGYHAHNNFQLGYANSIEVLGAPVRRNLVVDATLYGMGKSAGNTPLELITMYMNANLGKRYDVSQMLEAIDTNLMPIYHETPWGYNLFFYLSGSNQCHPSYVAYLLSKHTLSIRAINEILSQLEGEEKLLYNQKRIEQLYLRYQRNDCDDTAGLAQLRAELGGKDILLLGPGRSIDERKDRVHAYLRAHPSAVVAINFLPAGFEGDAQYLFLTNNKRYSQLATALSELPKDIRLIAMSNVMELQSPFHCVLNYSSWIDPDTEIPDNSLVMALRILSAVGARSIALAGFDGYQKDRMNYYLTNMEYGFVREKADYLNHYIRGWVRRLGETVPLTFVTPSVYQEGEA
;
A
#
# COMPACT_ATOMS: atom_id res chain seq x y z
N MET A 1 -4.73 -40.31 9.15
CA MET A 1 -4.82 -38.85 8.94
C MET A 1 -6.18 -38.54 8.37
N GLY A 2 -6.74 -37.36 8.67
CA GLY A 2 -7.92 -36.91 7.92
C GLY A 2 -7.55 -36.52 6.49
N GLU A 3 -8.53 -36.17 5.68
CA GLU A 3 -8.31 -35.71 4.30
C GLU A 3 -7.85 -34.25 4.29
N ALA A 4 -6.90 -33.94 3.41
CA ALA A 4 -6.51 -32.56 3.11
C ALA A 4 -7.26 -32.09 1.86
N TYR A 5 -8.04 -31.02 1.97
CA TYR A 5 -8.77 -30.39 0.87
C TYR A 5 -8.06 -29.12 0.42
N LEU A 6 -8.04 -28.91 -0.88
CA LEU A 6 -7.59 -27.69 -1.51
C LEU A 6 -8.80 -26.82 -1.87
N LEU A 7 -8.76 -25.56 -1.44
CA LEU A 7 -9.78 -24.55 -1.76
C LEU A 7 -9.17 -23.45 -2.62
N ASP A 8 -9.71 -23.26 -3.83
CA ASP A 8 -9.43 -22.06 -4.62
C ASP A 8 -10.41 -20.94 -4.23
N CYS A 9 -9.87 -19.74 -4.00
CA CYS A 9 -10.66 -18.52 -3.78
C CYS A 9 -10.26 -17.37 -4.70
N THR A 10 -9.74 -17.68 -5.89
CA THR A 10 -9.26 -16.66 -6.86
C THR A 10 -10.37 -15.70 -7.25
N LEU A 11 -11.56 -16.23 -7.56
CA LEU A 11 -12.69 -15.40 -8.00
C LEU A 11 -13.34 -14.61 -6.85
N ARG A 12 -12.99 -14.88 -5.59
CA ARG A 12 -13.49 -14.17 -4.41
C ARG A 12 -12.46 -13.19 -3.86
N ASP A 13 -11.30 -13.68 -3.42
CA ASP A 13 -10.26 -12.85 -2.81
C ASP A 13 -9.49 -12.06 -3.87
N GLY A 14 -9.20 -12.68 -5.03
CA GLY A 14 -8.58 -11.97 -6.15
C GLY A 14 -9.42 -10.79 -6.64
N GLY A 15 -10.73 -10.82 -6.41
CA GLY A 15 -11.63 -9.72 -6.78
C GLY A 15 -11.34 -8.39 -6.09
N TYR A 16 -10.57 -8.37 -4.98
CA TYR A 16 -10.10 -7.11 -4.38
C TYR A 16 -9.17 -6.30 -5.31
N ILE A 17 -8.52 -6.95 -6.28
CA ILE A 17 -7.61 -6.29 -7.23
C ILE A 17 -8.38 -5.53 -8.33
N ASN A 18 -9.53 -6.04 -8.76
CA ASN A 18 -10.26 -5.55 -9.94
C ASN A 18 -11.75 -5.26 -9.67
N ASP A 19 -12.13 -5.00 -8.41
CA ASP A 19 -13.52 -4.77 -7.99
C ASP A 19 -14.46 -5.92 -8.41
N TRP A 20 -13.96 -7.14 -8.32
CA TRP A 20 -14.60 -8.39 -8.74
C TRP A 20 -15.00 -8.44 -10.22
N ASN A 21 -14.58 -7.47 -11.03
CA ASN A 21 -14.91 -7.38 -12.45
C ASN A 21 -13.89 -8.14 -13.30
N PHE A 22 -14.02 -9.46 -13.32
CA PHE A 22 -13.17 -10.32 -14.14
C PHE A 22 -13.62 -10.38 -15.61
N GLY A 23 -14.90 -10.07 -15.89
CA GLY A 23 -15.53 -10.35 -17.17
C GLY A 23 -16.07 -11.77 -17.23
N ARG A 24 -17.26 -11.94 -17.82
CA ARG A 24 -17.97 -13.22 -17.84
C ARG A 24 -17.14 -14.37 -18.44
N SER A 25 -16.43 -14.10 -19.54
CA SER A 25 -15.57 -15.11 -20.18
C SER A 25 -14.48 -15.61 -19.24
N THR A 26 -13.81 -14.68 -18.54
CA THR A 26 -12.75 -14.95 -17.57
C THR A 26 -13.28 -15.77 -16.40
N LEU A 27 -14.43 -15.38 -15.83
CA LEU A 27 -15.08 -16.10 -14.73
C LEU A 27 -15.32 -17.58 -15.10
N LEU A 28 -15.91 -17.82 -16.27
CA LEU A 28 -16.23 -19.18 -16.73
C LEU A 28 -14.99 -19.97 -17.11
N ASN A 29 -13.97 -19.34 -17.71
CA ASN A 29 -12.73 -20.00 -18.08
C ASN A 29 -11.94 -20.43 -16.84
N VAL A 30 -11.74 -19.52 -15.89
CA VAL A 30 -11.06 -19.80 -14.61
C VAL A 30 -11.79 -20.91 -13.86
N PHE A 31 -13.11 -20.80 -13.69
CA PHE A 31 -13.92 -21.82 -13.02
C PHE A 31 -13.80 -23.19 -13.70
N SER A 32 -13.94 -23.25 -15.03
CA SER A 32 -13.85 -24.51 -15.78
C SER A 32 -12.46 -25.16 -15.67
N ARG A 33 -11.39 -24.36 -15.69
CA ARG A 33 -10.02 -24.87 -15.54
C ARG A 33 -9.77 -25.38 -14.12
N LEU A 34 -10.29 -24.71 -13.09
CA LEU A 34 -10.20 -25.17 -11.70
C LEU A 34 -10.94 -26.50 -11.49
N VAL A 35 -12.15 -26.64 -12.06
CA VAL A 35 -12.88 -27.92 -12.04
C VAL A 35 -12.05 -29.02 -12.71
N ARG A 36 -11.47 -28.75 -13.89
CA ARG A 36 -10.64 -29.71 -14.62
C ARG A 36 -9.31 -30.01 -13.91
N SER A 37 -8.79 -29.08 -13.11
CA SER A 37 -7.61 -29.32 -12.28
C SER A 37 -7.88 -30.28 -11.11
N GLY A 38 -9.16 -30.56 -10.81
CA GLY A 38 -9.56 -31.44 -9.72
C GLY A 38 -9.50 -30.78 -8.34
N VAL A 39 -9.50 -29.44 -8.26
CA VAL A 39 -9.57 -28.71 -6.98
C VAL A 39 -10.85 -29.10 -6.24
N ASP A 40 -10.75 -29.36 -4.94
CA ASP A 40 -11.85 -29.94 -4.16
C ASP A 40 -12.98 -28.92 -3.90
N LEU A 41 -12.60 -27.68 -3.57
CA LEU A 41 -13.51 -26.61 -3.19
C LEU A 41 -13.21 -25.36 -4.04
N ILE A 42 -14.21 -24.77 -4.70
CA ILE A 42 -14.02 -23.57 -5.54
C ILE A 42 -14.95 -22.46 -5.06
N GLU A 43 -14.38 -21.38 -4.56
CA GLU A 43 -15.12 -20.20 -4.10
C GLU A 43 -15.25 -19.18 -5.23
N VAL A 44 -16.50 -18.97 -5.67
CA VAL A 44 -16.80 -18.25 -6.92
C VAL A 44 -17.12 -16.77 -6.72
N GLY A 45 -17.18 -16.27 -5.48
CA GLY A 45 -17.53 -14.88 -5.25
C GLY A 45 -18.07 -14.49 -3.88
N PHE A 46 -18.48 -13.23 -3.78
CA PHE A 46 -19.19 -12.65 -2.62
C PHE A 46 -20.69 -12.50 -2.87
N LEU A 47 -21.47 -12.71 -1.81
CA LEU A 47 -22.89 -12.43 -1.69
C LEU A 47 -23.04 -11.09 -0.93
N ASP A 48 -23.50 -10.06 -1.63
CA ASP A 48 -23.69 -8.71 -1.09
C ASP A 48 -24.92 -8.06 -1.75
N GLU A 49 -26.03 -8.02 -1.01
CA GLU A 49 -27.31 -7.53 -1.53
C GLU A 49 -27.32 -6.04 -1.86
N ARG A 50 -26.30 -5.30 -1.41
CA ARG A 50 -26.11 -3.88 -1.72
C ARG A 50 -25.60 -3.67 -3.15
N ARG A 51 -25.10 -4.73 -3.80
CA ARG A 51 -24.53 -4.69 -5.15
C ARG A 51 -25.57 -5.17 -6.16
N PRO A 52 -25.80 -4.43 -7.27
CA PRO A 52 -26.66 -4.92 -8.34
C PRO A 52 -26.03 -6.13 -9.01
N PHE A 53 -26.87 -6.98 -9.62
CA PHE A 53 -26.40 -8.09 -10.44
C PHE A 53 -25.65 -7.58 -11.68
N ASP A 54 -24.46 -8.12 -11.92
CA ASP A 54 -23.64 -7.93 -13.12
C ASP A 54 -23.01 -9.27 -13.50
N GLU A 55 -23.24 -9.74 -14.73
CA GLU A 55 -22.76 -11.04 -15.19
C GLU A 55 -21.23 -11.10 -15.37
N ASN A 56 -20.57 -9.94 -15.37
CA ASN A 56 -19.12 -9.83 -15.46
C ASN A 56 -18.43 -9.83 -14.10
N ARG A 57 -19.20 -9.81 -13.02
CA ARG A 57 -18.68 -9.70 -11.66
C ARG A 57 -18.92 -10.96 -10.84
N SER A 58 -17.96 -11.29 -9.99
CA SER A 58 -18.10 -12.34 -8.97
C SER A 58 -18.63 -11.81 -7.63
N ILE A 59 -19.12 -10.58 -7.55
CA ILE A 59 -19.89 -10.09 -6.41
C ILE A 59 -21.35 -9.94 -6.84
N ALA A 60 -22.26 -10.59 -6.12
CA ALA A 60 -23.65 -10.73 -6.54
C ALA A 60 -24.63 -10.55 -5.38
N PRO A 61 -25.88 -10.11 -5.64
CA PRO A 61 -26.85 -9.82 -4.58
C PRO A 61 -27.41 -11.04 -3.87
N ASP A 62 -27.44 -12.20 -4.53
CA ASP A 62 -28.17 -13.40 -4.07
C ASP A 62 -27.58 -14.68 -4.66
N THR A 63 -28.05 -15.85 -4.21
CA THR A 63 -27.59 -17.15 -4.72
C THR A 63 -28.07 -17.43 -6.15
N ALA A 64 -29.22 -16.85 -6.55
CA ALA A 64 -29.79 -17.03 -7.88
C ALA A 64 -28.88 -16.47 -8.97
N SER A 65 -28.21 -15.36 -8.66
CA SER A 65 -27.24 -14.69 -9.52
C SER A 65 -26.08 -15.60 -9.92
N PHE A 66 -25.57 -16.42 -8.99
CA PHE A 66 -24.52 -17.40 -9.32
C PHE A 66 -25.02 -18.49 -10.29
N GLY A 67 -26.30 -18.86 -10.21
CA GLY A 67 -26.93 -19.73 -11.21
C GLY A 67 -27.00 -19.09 -12.59
N ARG A 68 -27.17 -17.77 -12.69
CA ARG A 68 -27.17 -17.05 -13.98
C ARG A 68 -25.77 -16.96 -14.60
N ILE A 69 -24.73 -16.85 -13.78
CA ILE A 69 -23.35 -16.79 -14.25
C ILE A 69 -22.86 -18.20 -14.61
N PHE A 70 -22.90 -19.13 -13.67
CA PHE A 70 -22.23 -20.43 -13.74
C PHE A 70 -23.15 -21.62 -14.05
N GLY A 71 -24.47 -21.45 -14.05
CA GLY A 71 -25.43 -22.57 -14.12
C GLY A 71 -25.37 -23.44 -15.37
N ASN A 72 -24.69 -22.99 -16.43
CA ASN A 72 -24.46 -23.76 -17.65
C ASN A 72 -23.07 -24.44 -17.69
N VAL A 73 -22.31 -24.37 -16.61
CA VAL A 73 -20.99 -25.01 -16.49
C VAL A 73 -21.09 -26.20 -15.55
N ASP A 74 -20.46 -27.31 -15.94
CA ASP A 74 -20.37 -28.49 -15.08
C ASP A 74 -19.38 -28.23 -13.94
N LYS A 75 -19.81 -28.54 -12.71
CA LYS A 75 -18.98 -28.47 -11.50
C LYS A 75 -18.06 -29.68 -11.36
N GLY A 76 -18.30 -30.74 -12.12
CA GLY A 76 -17.60 -32.01 -11.96
C GLY A 76 -17.70 -32.54 -10.54
N GLY A 77 -16.56 -32.85 -9.92
CA GLY A 77 -16.47 -33.27 -8.53
C GLY A 77 -16.30 -32.13 -7.50
N ALA A 78 -16.20 -30.87 -7.94
CA ALA A 78 -15.90 -29.75 -7.06
C ALA A 78 -17.13 -29.32 -6.24
N THR A 79 -16.92 -28.96 -4.98
CA THR A 79 -17.93 -28.25 -4.18
C THR A 79 -17.81 -26.74 -4.44
N VAL A 80 -18.88 -26.11 -4.90
CA VAL A 80 -18.89 -24.67 -5.22
C VAL A 80 -19.34 -23.85 -4.02
N LEU A 81 -18.57 -22.82 -3.68
CA LEU A 81 -18.76 -22.00 -2.49
C LEU A 81 -18.99 -20.53 -2.85
N GLY A 82 -19.84 -19.84 -2.09
CA GLY A 82 -19.89 -18.37 -2.05
C GLY A 82 -19.55 -17.85 -0.66
N MET A 83 -19.12 -16.60 -0.54
CA MET A 83 -18.81 -15.98 0.76
C MET A 83 -19.80 -14.85 1.09
N ILE A 84 -20.23 -14.77 2.35
CA ILE A 84 -20.99 -13.65 2.92
C ILE A 84 -20.13 -12.98 3.99
N ASP A 85 -19.90 -11.67 3.86
CA ASP A 85 -19.48 -10.86 5.01
C ASP A 85 -20.72 -10.57 5.86
N TYR A 86 -20.67 -10.96 7.13
CA TYR A 86 -21.85 -10.89 7.97
C TYR A 86 -22.41 -9.46 8.01
N GLY A 87 -23.69 -9.34 7.66
CA GLY A 87 -24.39 -8.06 7.55
C GLY A 87 -24.46 -7.48 6.13
N THR A 88 -23.86 -8.11 5.12
CA THR A 88 -23.95 -7.65 3.71
C THR A 88 -25.04 -8.36 2.90
N CYS A 89 -25.58 -9.47 3.39
CA CYS A 89 -26.59 -10.25 2.69
C CYS A 89 -27.53 -10.95 3.68
N GLY A 90 -28.83 -10.67 3.57
CA GLY A 90 -29.89 -11.29 4.37
C GLY A 90 -30.18 -12.74 3.98
N ILE A 91 -30.78 -13.49 4.91
CA ILE A 91 -31.15 -14.90 4.69
C ILE A 91 -32.20 -15.05 3.57
N ASP A 92 -33.05 -14.05 3.37
CA ASP A 92 -34.09 -13.97 2.34
C ASP A 92 -33.53 -13.87 0.92
N ARG A 93 -32.24 -13.54 0.77
CA ARG A 93 -31.50 -13.56 -0.50
C ARG A 93 -30.91 -14.93 -0.85
N LEU A 94 -31.02 -15.90 0.05
CA LEU A 94 -30.50 -17.24 -0.16
C LEU A 94 -31.65 -18.19 -0.51
N GLN A 95 -31.54 -18.82 -1.67
CA GLN A 95 -32.44 -19.91 -2.07
C GLN A 95 -32.16 -21.16 -1.23
N PRO A 96 -33.08 -22.13 -1.16
CA PRO A 96 -32.74 -23.47 -0.68
C PRO A 96 -31.53 -24.02 -1.48
N CYS A 97 -30.59 -24.68 -0.80
CA CYS A 97 -29.34 -25.17 -1.41
C CYS A 97 -29.59 -26.02 -2.68
N ARG A 98 -30.62 -26.87 -2.66
CA ARG A 98 -31.04 -27.72 -3.79
C ARG A 98 -31.46 -26.95 -5.06
N GLU A 99 -31.83 -25.69 -4.92
CA GLU A 99 -32.27 -24.79 -6.00
C GLU A 99 -31.17 -23.80 -6.41
N SER A 100 -30.02 -23.86 -5.72
CA SER A 100 -28.90 -22.95 -5.87
C SER A 100 -27.73 -23.62 -6.60
N TYR A 101 -26.95 -22.82 -7.34
CA TYR A 101 -25.69 -23.30 -7.90
C TYR A 101 -24.57 -23.39 -6.84
N LEU A 102 -24.70 -22.77 -5.68
CA LEU A 102 -23.74 -22.94 -4.58
C LEU A 102 -24.08 -24.19 -3.77
N ASP A 103 -23.07 -24.97 -3.41
CA ASP A 103 -23.18 -26.16 -2.54
C ASP A 103 -22.88 -25.81 -1.06
N GLY A 104 -22.16 -24.71 -0.86
CA GLY A 104 -21.81 -24.21 0.46
C GLY A 104 -21.64 -22.71 0.52
N ILE A 105 -21.70 -22.18 1.74
CA ILE A 105 -21.56 -20.75 2.01
C ILE A 105 -20.54 -20.58 3.14
N ARG A 106 -19.57 -19.70 2.90
CA ARG A 106 -18.57 -19.27 3.87
C ARG A 106 -19.04 -17.97 4.50
N VAL A 107 -19.08 -17.90 5.82
CA VAL A 107 -19.51 -16.69 6.54
C VAL A 107 -18.31 -16.10 7.27
N ILE A 108 -17.94 -14.89 6.88
CA ILE A 108 -16.85 -14.11 7.47
C ILE A 108 -17.41 -13.08 8.44
N PHE A 109 -16.79 -12.94 9.60
CA PHE A 109 -17.25 -12.02 10.65
C PHE A 109 -16.11 -11.56 11.54
N LYS A 110 -16.32 -10.43 12.21
CA LYS A 110 -15.41 -9.87 13.23
C LYS A 110 -15.70 -10.46 14.61
N LYS A 111 -14.66 -10.55 15.44
CA LYS A 111 -14.70 -11.12 16.79
C LYS A 111 -15.87 -10.69 17.69
N HIS A 112 -16.23 -9.40 17.69
CA HIS A 112 -17.25 -8.85 18.58
C HIS A 112 -18.70 -9.21 18.19
N ILE A 113 -18.94 -9.62 16.93
CA ILE A 113 -20.27 -10.03 16.40
C ILE A 113 -20.38 -11.55 16.18
N ARG A 114 -19.46 -12.34 16.77
CA ARG A 114 -19.37 -13.78 16.50
C ARG A 114 -20.63 -14.57 16.85
N ARG A 115 -21.37 -14.17 17.90
CA ARG A 115 -22.56 -14.92 18.35
C ARG A 115 -23.69 -14.77 17.35
N GLU A 116 -23.91 -13.56 16.87
CA GLU A 116 -24.91 -13.20 15.87
C GLU A 116 -24.57 -13.84 14.51
N ALA A 117 -23.29 -13.80 14.11
CA ALA A 117 -22.83 -14.44 12.89
C ALA A 117 -23.00 -15.97 12.92
N ILE A 118 -22.74 -16.63 14.06
CA ILE A 118 -22.98 -18.08 14.22
C ILE A 118 -24.48 -18.39 14.21
N ALA A 119 -25.34 -17.54 14.78
CA ALA A 119 -26.79 -17.70 14.67
C ALA A 119 -27.27 -17.60 13.21
N PHE A 120 -26.73 -16.68 12.42
CA PHE A 120 -26.97 -16.63 10.98
C PHE A 120 -26.48 -17.88 10.26
N CYS A 121 -25.31 -18.41 10.62
CA CYS A 121 -24.81 -19.68 10.09
C CYS A 121 -25.77 -20.86 10.33
N HIS A 122 -26.48 -20.90 11.46
CA HIS A 122 -27.53 -21.90 11.69
C HIS A 122 -28.68 -21.79 10.69
N GLN A 123 -29.09 -20.56 10.33
CA GLN A 123 -30.13 -20.33 9.32
C GLN A 123 -29.67 -20.78 7.94
N VAL A 124 -28.44 -20.42 7.55
CA VAL A 124 -27.82 -20.85 6.29
C VAL A 124 -27.73 -22.39 6.22
N LYS A 125 -27.34 -23.03 7.32
CA LYS A 125 -27.29 -24.51 7.41
C LYS A 125 -28.68 -25.14 7.29
N ALA A 126 -29.72 -24.50 7.83
CA ALA A 126 -31.11 -24.98 7.72
C ALA A 126 -31.65 -24.97 6.27
N LEU A 127 -31.11 -24.10 5.40
CA LEU A 127 -31.38 -24.12 3.95
C LEU A 127 -30.67 -25.27 3.20
N GLY A 128 -29.83 -26.05 3.90
CA GLY A 128 -29.15 -27.24 3.37
C GLY A 128 -27.74 -27.00 2.84
N TYR A 129 -27.17 -25.81 3.02
CA TYR A 129 -25.81 -25.51 2.59
C TYR A 129 -24.75 -26.15 3.49
N LYS A 130 -23.61 -26.54 2.89
CA LYS A 130 -22.37 -26.75 3.67
C LYS A 130 -21.88 -25.40 4.18
N VAL A 131 -21.84 -25.21 5.49
CA VAL A 131 -21.42 -23.94 6.10
C VAL A 131 -19.94 -23.98 6.47
N PHE A 132 -19.22 -22.90 6.19
CA PHE A 132 -17.83 -22.70 6.62
C PHE A 132 -17.75 -21.42 7.45
N VAL A 133 -17.11 -21.49 8.61
CA VAL A 133 -16.96 -20.38 9.55
C VAL A 133 -15.59 -19.74 9.33
N GLN A 134 -15.56 -18.44 9.05
CA GLN A 134 -14.32 -17.68 8.78
C GLN A 134 -14.10 -16.61 9.87
N ALA A 135 -13.29 -16.94 10.88
CA ALA A 135 -12.95 -16.02 11.94
C ALA A 135 -11.76 -15.14 11.53
N VAL A 136 -12.03 -13.88 11.17
CA VAL A 136 -10.99 -12.93 10.74
C VAL A 136 -10.14 -12.45 11.91
N SER A 137 -8.91 -12.04 11.61
CA SER A 137 -7.96 -11.55 12.60
C SER A 137 -7.81 -12.52 13.77
N ILE A 138 -7.65 -13.82 13.46
CA ILE A 138 -7.57 -14.87 14.48
C ILE A 138 -6.43 -14.62 15.49
N THR A 139 -5.40 -13.87 15.08
CA THR A 139 -4.30 -13.38 15.92
C THR A 139 -4.72 -12.45 17.05
N SER A 140 -5.95 -11.92 17.03
CA SER A 140 -6.49 -11.03 18.07
C SER A 140 -7.28 -11.74 19.16
N TYR A 141 -7.42 -13.07 19.07
CA TYR A 141 -8.11 -13.89 20.07
C TYR A 141 -7.11 -14.41 21.09
N ASP A 142 -7.45 -14.30 22.37
CA ASP A 142 -6.78 -15.06 23.42
C ASP A 142 -7.32 -16.50 23.52
N ASP A 143 -6.68 -17.33 24.34
CA ASP A 143 -7.04 -18.75 24.48
C ASP A 143 -8.49 -18.95 24.96
N ASP A 144 -9.00 -18.12 25.89
CA ASP A 144 -10.36 -18.25 26.41
C ASP A 144 -11.39 -17.89 25.33
N GLU A 145 -11.10 -16.87 24.53
CA GLU A 145 -11.93 -16.44 23.41
C GLU A 145 -11.90 -17.43 22.24
N LEU A 146 -10.77 -18.08 21.99
CA LEU A 146 -10.68 -19.20 21.05
C LEU A 146 -11.58 -20.34 21.51
N LEU A 147 -11.58 -20.69 22.79
CA LEU A 147 -12.44 -21.74 23.34
C LEU A 147 -13.93 -21.38 23.30
N ASP A 148 -14.30 -20.13 23.58
CA ASP A 148 -15.68 -19.64 23.40
C ASP A 148 -16.14 -19.76 21.93
N LEU A 149 -15.27 -19.39 20.97
CA LEU A 149 -15.55 -19.57 19.55
C LEU A 149 -15.72 -21.05 19.19
N VAL A 150 -14.83 -21.92 19.68
CA VAL A 150 -14.92 -23.38 19.48
C VAL A 150 -16.22 -23.94 20.03
N ALA A 151 -16.67 -23.51 21.21
CA ALA A 151 -17.94 -23.95 21.80
C ALA A 151 -19.14 -23.57 20.92
N LEU A 152 -19.19 -22.35 20.41
CA LEU A 152 -20.22 -21.89 19.46
C LEU A 152 -20.21 -22.71 18.17
N VAL A 153 -19.02 -22.94 17.61
CA VAL A 153 -18.82 -23.70 16.37
C VAL A 153 -19.20 -25.18 16.54
N ASN A 154 -18.91 -25.79 17.69
CA ASN A 154 -19.31 -27.16 18.00
C ASN A 154 -20.84 -27.30 18.07
N GLY A 155 -21.56 -26.28 18.55
CA GLY A 155 -23.03 -26.25 18.50
C GLY A 155 -23.59 -26.18 17.07
N LEU A 156 -22.90 -25.46 16.18
CA LEU A 156 -23.26 -25.33 14.76
C LEU A 156 -22.92 -26.58 13.94
N ARG A 157 -21.80 -27.26 14.24
CA ARG A 157 -21.19 -28.33 13.42
C ARG A 157 -21.04 -27.96 11.93
N PRO A 158 -20.33 -26.88 11.58
CA PRO A 158 -20.06 -26.53 10.18
C PRO A 158 -19.17 -27.56 9.51
N PHE A 159 -18.97 -27.45 8.20
CA PHE A 159 -17.99 -28.24 7.46
C PHE A 159 -16.57 -27.92 7.95
N ALA A 160 -16.24 -26.63 8.10
CA ALA A 160 -14.94 -26.19 8.60
C ALA A 160 -15.02 -24.91 9.44
N LEU A 161 -14.07 -24.78 10.37
CA LEU A 161 -13.67 -23.51 10.98
C LEU A 161 -12.28 -23.12 10.46
N SER A 162 -12.16 -21.96 9.83
CA SER A 162 -10.89 -21.48 9.28
C SER A 162 -10.17 -20.51 10.22
N MET A 163 -8.87 -20.70 10.39
CA MET A 163 -7.93 -19.72 10.91
C MET A 163 -7.58 -18.74 9.78
N VAL A 164 -8.02 -17.48 9.89
CA VAL A 164 -7.80 -16.47 8.84
C VAL A 164 -6.72 -15.48 9.30
N ASP A 165 -5.55 -15.56 8.67
CA ASP A 165 -4.42 -14.65 8.91
C ASP A 165 -4.56 -13.35 8.10
N THR A 166 -5.56 -12.56 8.44
CA THR A 166 -6.00 -11.37 7.70
C THR A 166 -4.89 -10.36 7.37
N TYR A 167 -3.85 -10.30 8.20
CA TYR A 167 -2.72 -9.38 8.03
C TYR A 167 -1.40 -10.08 7.70
N GLY A 168 -1.41 -11.40 7.51
CA GLY A 168 -0.22 -12.19 7.18
C GLY A 168 0.84 -12.15 8.30
N LEU A 169 0.42 -12.10 9.57
CA LEU A 169 1.28 -11.90 10.73
C LEU A 169 1.64 -13.21 11.45
N LEU A 170 0.99 -14.33 11.11
CA LEU A 170 1.25 -15.59 11.78
C LEU A 170 2.61 -16.14 11.39
N HIS A 171 3.51 -16.20 12.35
CA HIS A 171 4.68 -17.07 12.27
C HIS A 171 4.33 -18.49 12.71
N LYS A 172 5.15 -19.46 12.33
CA LYS A 172 4.95 -20.90 12.60
C LYS A 172 4.52 -21.20 14.04
N SER A 173 5.17 -20.64 15.05
CA SER A 173 4.85 -20.94 16.45
C SER A 173 3.41 -20.54 16.83
N GLY A 174 2.97 -19.33 16.45
CA GLY A 174 1.61 -18.87 16.71
C GLY A 174 0.57 -19.65 15.90
N LEU A 175 0.88 -20.01 14.66
CA LEU A 175 0.02 -20.85 13.83
C LEU A 175 -0.21 -22.22 14.45
N MET A 176 0.88 -22.89 14.87
CA MET A 176 0.80 -24.22 15.46
C MET A 176 0.05 -24.22 16.78
N HIS A 177 0.23 -23.19 17.61
CA HIS A 177 -0.53 -23.01 18.85
C HIS A 177 -2.05 -22.99 18.60
N ILE A 178 -2.53 -22.19 17.64
CA ILE A 178 -3.96 -22.11 17.31
C ILE A 178 -4.46 -23.45 16.73
N LEU A 179 -3.67 -24.05 15.84
CA LEU A 179 -4.00 -25.34 15.22
C LEU A 179 -4.15 -26.44 16.28
N GLU A 180 -3.27 -26.49 17.27
CA GLU A 180 -3.32 -27.44 18.39
C GLU A 180 -4.58 -27.24 19.24
N ARG A 181 -4.88 -25.99 19.64
CA ARG A 181 -6.12 -25.66 20.37
C ARG A 181 -7.37 -26.10 19.63
N PHE A 182 -7.44 -25.80 18.33
CA PHE A 182 -8.56 -26.22 17.50
C PHE A 182 -8.62 -27.74 17.38
N ASN A 183 -7.47 -28.41 17.22
CA ASN A 183 -7.42 -29.86 17.10
C ASN A 183 -7.88 -30.58 18.39
N GLU A 184 -7.58 -30.02 19.56
CA GLU A 184 -7.96 -30.58 20.87
C GLU A 184 -9.45 -30.40 21.18
N HIS A 185 -10.03 -29.25 20.84
CA HIS A 185 -11.34 -28.84 21.37
C HIS A 185 -12.50 -28.82 20.36
N LEU A 186 -12.22 -28.73 19.05
CA LEU A 186 -13.29 -28.82 18.04
C LEU A 186 -13.79 -30.26 17.91
N ASP A 187 -15.09 -30.41 17.64
CA ASP A 187 -15.69 -31.69 17.24
C ASP A 187 -14.86 -32.33 16.10
N PRO A 188 -14.45 -33.61 16.20
CA PRO A 188 -13.60 -34.27 15.21
C PRO A 188 -14.18 -34.29 13.78
N ALA A 189 -15.50 -34.15 13.63
CA ALA A 189 -16.15 -34.06 12.33
C ALA A 189 -15.95 -32.70 11.63
N ILE A 190 -15.52 -31.67 12.36
CA ILE A 190 -15.30 -30.32 11.83
C ILE A 190 -13.85 -30.22 11.32
N ALA A 191 -13.70 -29.86 10.05
CA ALA A 191 -12.39 -29.61 9.46
C ALA A 191 -11.78 -28.31 9.99
N ILE A 192 -10.45 -28.25 10.04
CA ILE A 192 -9.74 -26.99 10.30
C ILE A 192 -9.30 -26.40 8.97
N GLY A 193 -9.71 -25.17 8.71
CA GLY A 193 -9.27 -24.40 7.56
C GLY A 193 -8.09 -23.47 7.89
N TYR A 194 -7.29 -23.15 6.89
CA TYR A 194 -6.28 -22.11 6.98
C TYR A 194 -6.33 -21.21 5.74
N HIS A 195 -6.45 -19.91 5.97
CA HIS A 195 -6.41 -18.87 4.95
C HIS A 195 -5.30 -17.87 5.27
N ALA A 196 -4.33 -17.75 4.37
CA ALA A 196 -3.10 -16.99 4.60
C ALA A 196 -2.92 -15.86 3.60
N HIS A 197 -2.44 -14.72 4.08
CA HIS A 197 -1.96 -13.61 3.25
C HIS A 197 -0.42 -13.55 3.21
N ASN A 198 0.12 -13.07 2.09
CA ASN A 198 1.54 -13.09 1.77
C ASN A 198 2.32 -11.82 2.15
N ASN A 199 1.83 -11.04 3.11
CA ASN A 199 2.44 -9.76 3.50
C ASN A 199 3.91 -9.92 3.95
N PHE A 200 4.25 -11.03 4.61
CA PHE A 200 5.63 -11.42 4.93
C PHE A 200 6.13 -12.63 4.13
N GLN A 201 5.49 -12.96 3.01
CA GLN A 201 5.83 -14.13 2.17
C GLN A 201 5.74 -15.47 2.90
N LEU A 202 4.88 -15.57 3.92
CA LEU A 202 4.72 -16.78 4.73
C LEU A 202 3.52 -17.64 4.33
N GLY A 203 2.67 -17.22 3.38
CA GLY A 203 1.44 -17.93 3.06
C GLY A 203 1.69 -19.38 2.63
N TYR A 204 2.59 -19.58 1.66
CA TYR A 204 2.99 -20.92 1.22
C TYR A 204 3.67 -21.72 2.35
N ALA A 205 4.64 -21.12 3.04
CA ALA A 205 5.40 -21.78 4.11
C ALA A 205 4.50 -22.23 5.27
N ASN A 206 3.54 -21.40 5.69
CA ASN A 206 2.60 -21.75 6.74
C ASN A 206 1.57 -22.80 6.27
N SER A 207 1.15 -22.74 5.01
CA SER A 207 0.21 -23.71 4.45
C SER A 207 0.78 -25.13 4.44
N ILE A 208 2.06 -25.29 4.08
CA ILE A 208 2.72 -26.61 4.15
C ILE A 208 2.88 -27.11 5.59
N GLU A 209 3.07 -26.21 6.57
CA GLU A 209 3.14 -26.58 7.99
C GLU A 209 1.79 -27.08 8.52
N VAL A 210 0.68 -26.42 8.15
CA VAL A 210 -0.67 -26.90 8.49
C VAL A 210 -0.94 -28.26 7.87
N LEU A 211 -0.62 -28.45 6.58
CA LEU A 211 -0.82 -29.71 5.88
C LEU A 211 0.07 -30.85 6.41
N GLY A 212 1.28 -30.53 6.87
CA GLY A 212 2.22 -31.48 7.46
C GLY A 212 1.94 -31.79 8.93
N ALA A 213 1.01 -31.08 9.57
CA ALA A 213 0.72 -31.26 10.98
C ALA A 213 0.14 -32.66 11.26
N PRO A 214 0.57 -33.35 12.34
CA PRO A 214 0.14 -34.71 12.66
C PRO A 214 -1.26 -34.75 13.31
N VAL A 215 -2.25 -34.10 12.70
CA VAL A 215 -3.63 -34.03 13.20
C VAL A 215 -4.52 -35.12 12.58
N ARG A 216 -5.44 -35.67 13.38
CA ARG A 216 -6.36 -36.75 12.97
C ARG A 216 -7.74 -36.19 12.60
N ARG A 217 -7.77 -35.12 11.81
CA ARG A 217 -8.99 -34.49 11.30
C ARG A 217 -8.77 -33.94 9.90
N ASN A 218 -9.86 -33.59 9.24
CA ASN A 218 -9.79 -33.00 7.90
C ASN A 218 -9.19 -31.58 7.97
N LEU A 219 -8.43 -31.23 6.95
CA LEU A 219 -7.79 -29.93 6.79
C LEU A 219 -8.27 -29.28 5.50
N VAL A 220 -8.40 -27.96 5.49
CA VAL A 220 -8.70 -27.18 4.29
C VAL A 220 -7.66 -26.08 4.17
N VAL A 221 -6.97 -25.99 3.03
CA VAL A 221 -6.07 -24.86 2.75
C VAL A 221 -6.65 -24.03 1.63
N ASP A 222 -6.81 -22.75 1.90
CA ASP A 222 -7.18 -21.74 0.92
C ASP A 222 -5.96 -21.29 0.13
N ALA A 223 -6.14 -21.15 -1.17
CA ALA A 223 -5.15 -20.61 -2.08
C ALA A 223 -5.83 -19.92 -3.27
N THR A 224 -5.03 -19.21 -4.06
CA THR A 224 -5.47 -18.52 -5.27
C THR A 224 -4.43 -18.67 -6.35
N LEU A 225 -4.86 -18.78 -7.60
CA LEU A 225 -3.99 -18.81 -8.77
C LEU A 225 -3.02 -17.63 -8.75
N TYR A 226 -1.73 -17.91 -8.87
CA TYR A 226 -0.64 -16.93 -8.86
C TYR A 226 -0.65 -16.02 -7.61
N GLY A 227 -1.20 -16.50 -6.49
CA GLY A 227 -1.32 -15.75 -5.25
C GLY A 227 -2.22 -14.51 -5.35
N MET A 228 -3.11 -14.42 -6.35
CA MET A 228 -4.00 -13.27 -6.55
C MET A 228 -4.92 -13.03 -5.35
N GLY A 229 -4.87 -11.83 -4.78
CA GLY A 229 -5.67 -11.54 -3.60
C GLY A 229 -5.45 -10.16 -3.02
N LYS A 230 -6.17 -9.88 -1.93
CA LYS A 230 -5.97 -8.68 -1.14
C LYS A 230 -4.51 -8.55 -0.67
N SER A 231 -4.06 -7.31 -0.53
CA SER A 231 -2.74 -6.98 -0.01
C SER A 231 -1.60 -7.58 -0.85
N ALA A 232 -0.59 -8.21 -0.23
CA ALA A 232 0.49 -8.86 -0.94
C ALA A 232 0.10 -10.23 -1.56
N GLY A 233 -1.20 -10.53 -1.62
CA GLY A 233 -1.74 -11.76 -2.18
C GLY A 233 -1.96 -12.88 -1.15
N ASN A 234 -2.30 -14.07 -1.64
CA ASN A 234 -2.56 -15.28 -0.86
C ASN A 234 -1.55 -16.38 -1.19
N THR A 235 -1.67 -17.53 -0.52
CA THR A 235 -0.95 -18.76 -0.90
C THR A 235 -1.14 -19.06 -2.39
N PRO A 236 -0.05 -19.17 -3.19
CA PRO A 236 -0.19 -19.48 -4.61
C PRO A 236 -0.67 -20.92 -4.83
N LEU A 237 -1.79 -21.06 -5.54
CA LEU A 237 -2.50 -22.34 -5.74
C LEU A 237 -1.61 -23.36 -6.44
N GLU A 238 -0.93 -22.95 -7.50
CA GLU A 238 -0.05 -23.81 -8.29
C GLU A 238 1.10 -24.39 -7.44
N LEU A 239 1.63 -23.60 -6.49
CA LEU A 239 2.72 -24.04 -5.62
C LEU A 239 2.24 -25.01 -4.54
N ILE A 240 1.13 -24.70 -3.85
CA ILE A 240 0.61 -25.60 -2.81
C ILE A 240 0.11 -26.90 -3.42
N THR A 241 -0.42 -26.85 -4.64
CA THR A 241 -0.84 -28.03 -5.40
C THR A 241 0.33 -28.95 -5.71
N MET A 242 1.47 -28.39 -6.15
CA MET A 242 2.69 -29.18 -6.36
C MET A 242 3.12 -29.90 -5.08
N TYR A 243 3.09 -29.21 -3.93
CA TYR A 243 3.40 -29.81 -2.64
C TYR A 243 2.43 -30.95 -2.28
N MET A 244 1.13 -30.72 -2.40
CA MET A 244 0.09 -31.72 -2.07
C MET A 244 0.20 -32.97 -2.97
N ASN A 245 0.48 -32.79 -4.26
CA ASN A 245 0.71 -33.90 -5.17
C ASN A 245 1.95 -34.71 -4.79
N ALA A 246 3.06 -34.04 -4.48
CA ALA A 246 4.33 -34.69 -4.16
C ALA A 246 4.33 -35.39 -2.79
N ASN A 247 3.64 -34.83 -1.79
CA ASN A 247 3.79 -35.25 -0.39
C ASN A 247 2.52 -35.90 0.20
N LEU A 248 1.33 -35.61 -0.35
CA LEU A 248 0.05 -36.07 0.21
C LEU A 248 -0.72 -37.03 -0.72
N GLY A 249 -0.08 -37.51 -1.80
CA GLY A 249 -0.67 -38.47 -2.73
C GLY A 249 -1.82 -37.93 -3.58
N LYS A 250 -1.96 -36.60 -3.66
CA LYS A 250 -2.96 -35.93 -4.50
C LYS A 250 -2.56 -35.98 -5.98
N ARG A 251 -3.52 -35.68 -6.87
CA ARG A 251 -3.36 -35.75 -8.33
C ARG A 251 -4.05 -34.59 -9.05
N TYR A 252 -3.89 -33.38 -8.52
CA TYR A 252 -4.40 -32.18 -9.16
C TYR A 252 -3.62 -31.89 -10.46
N ASP A 253 -4.30 -31.42 -11.50
CA ASP A 253 -3.67 -31.02 -12.77
C ASP A 253 -3.21 -29.56 -12.70
N VAL A 254 -1.92 -29.39 -12.40
CA VAL A 254 -1.25 -28.08 -12.29
C VAL A 254 -1.23 -27.36 -13.65
N SER A 255 -1.21 -28.07 -14.77
CA SER A 255 -1.18 -27.44 -16.10
C SER A 255 -2.45 -26.63 -16.37
N GLN A 256 -3.62 -27.10 -15.91
CA GLN A 256 -4.86 -26.31 -16.00
C GLN A 256 -4.77 -24.99 -15.21
N MET A 257 -4.11 -25.01 -14.05
CA MET A 257 -3.90 -23.81 -13.23
C MET A 257 -2.97 -22.82 -13.91
N LEU A 258 -1.84 -23.29 -14.43
CA LEU A 258 -0.86 -22.45 -15.15
C LEU A 258 -1.46 -21.80 -16.40
N GLU A 259 -2.25 -22.56 -17.14
CA GLU A 259 -3.00 -22.04 -18.29
C GLU A 259 -4.04 -20.99 -17.89
N ALA A 260 -4.73 -21.19 -16.76
CA ALA A 260 -5.67 -20.19 -16.23
C ALA A 260 -4.91 -18.90 -15.88
N ILE A 261 -3.74 -19.02 -15.26
CA ILE A 261 -2.87 -17.89 -14.90
C ILE A 261 -2.47 -17.11 -16.16
N ASP A 262 -1.87 -17.78 -17.13
CA ASP A 262 -1.35 -17.15 -18.34
C ASP A 262 -2.46 -16.46 -19.15
N THR A 263 -3.57 -17.16 -19.40
CA THR A 263 -4.64 -16.64 -20.27
C THR A 263 -5.48 -15.55 -19.59
N ASN A 264 -5.77 -15.68 -18.30
CA ASN A 264 -6.81 -14.88 -17.64
C ASN A 264 -6.24 -13.88 -16.62
N LEU A 265 -5.19 -14.25 -15.89
CA LEU A 265 -4.70 -13.46 -14.76
C LEU A 265 -3.53 -12.56 -15.16
N MET A 266 -2.65 -12.99 -16.05
CA MET A 266 -1.52 -12.18 -16.51
C MET A 266 -1.96 -10.82 -17.11
N PRO A 267 -3.03 -10.72 -17.90
CA PRO A 267 -3.55 -9.41 -18.33
C PRO A 267 -3.90 -8.50 -17.15
N ILE A 268 -4.60 -9.02 -16.14
CA ILE A 268 -4.96 -8.27 -14.93
C ILE A 268 -3.71 -7.87 -14.15
N TYR A 269 -2.73 -8.77 -14.03
CA TYR A 269 -1.47 -8.53 -13.33
C TYR A 269 -0.65 -7.42 -13.99
N HIS A 270 -0.62 -7.35 -15.32
CA HIS A 270 0.08 -6.31 -16.05
C HIS A 270 -0.53 -4.93 -15.84
N GLU A 271 -1.85 -4.84 -15.66
CA GLU A 271 -2.55 -3.60 -15.35
C GLU A 271 -2.43 -3.23 -13.86
N THR A 272 -2.65 -4.20 -12.97
CA THR A 272 -2.65 -4.02 -11.51
C THR A 272 -1.86 -5.15 -10.84
N PRO A 273 -0.54 -5.00 -10.69
CA PRO A 273 0.29 -6.04 -10.11
C PRO A 273 0.01 -6.23 -8.62
N TRP A 274 -0.04 -7.48 -8.18
CA TRP A 274 -0.10 -7.89 -6.76
C TRP A 274 1.19 -8.59 -6.33
N GLY A 275 1.33 -8.83 -5.03
CA GLY A 275 2.52 -9.48 -4.45
C GLY A 275 3.26 -8.62 -3.45
N TYR A 276 4.46 -9.06 -3.06
CA TYR A 276 5.28 -8.36 -2.08
C TYR A 276 5.61 -6.95 -2.53
N ASN A 277 5.27 -5.97 -1.71
CA ASN A 277 5.65 -4.59 -1.93
C ASN A 277 5.99 -3.89 -0.60
N LEU A 278 6.75 -2.80 -0.68
CA LEU A 278 7.15 -2.03 0.50
C LEU A 278 5.94 -1.51 1.29
N PHE A 279 4.84 -1.18 0.60
CA PHE A 279 3.62 -0.67 1.21
C PHE A 279 2.98 -1.68 2.19
N PHE A 280 2.80 -2.93 1.76
CA PHE A 280 2.25 -4.01 2.58
C PHE A 280 3.23 -4.46 3.65
N TYR A 281 4.54 -4.42 3.38
CA TYR A 281 5.55 -4.63 4.41
C TYR A 281 5.41 -3.61 5.56
N LEU A 282 5.27 -2.31 5.26
CA LEU A 282 5.10 -1.28 6.29
C LEU A 282 3.81 -1.45 7.07
N SER A 283 2.72 -1.84 6.40
CA SER A 283 1.44 -2.14 7.05
C SER A 283 1.55 -3.33 7.99
N GLY A 284 2.14 -4.44 7.53
CA GLY A 284 2.34 -5.66 8.33
C GLY A 284 3.30 -5.45 9.51
N SER A 285 4.47 -4.84 9.26
CA SER A 285 5.49 -4.61 10.31
C SER A 285 5.03 -3.67 11.41
N ASN A 286 4.17 -2.69 11.10
CA ASN A 286 3.55 -1.81 12.10
C ASN A 286 2.21 -2.33 12.64
N GLN A 287 1.77 -3.52 12.19
CA GLN A 287 0.49 -4.14 12.58
C GLN A 287 -0.70 -3.18 12.44
N CYS A 288 -0.76 -2.46 11.32
CA CYS A 288 -1.74 -1.40 11.12
C CYS A 288 -2.47 -1.52 9.77
N HIS A 289 -3.65 -0.89 9.68
CA HIS A 289 -4.45 -0.89 8.45
C HIS A 289 -3.67 -0.24 7.29
N PRO A 290 -3.65 -0.84 6.07
CA PRO A 290 -2.85 -0.34 4.94
C PRO A 290 -3.12 1.13 4.59
N SER A 291 -4.35 1.62 4.80
CA SER A 291 -4.72 3.02 4.56
C SER A 291 -3.92 4.05 5.37
N TYR A 292 -3.40 3.69 6.55
CA TYR A 292 -2.50 4.57 7.30
C TYR A 292 -1.18 4.78 6.57
N VAL A 293 -0.58 3.70 6.08
CA VAL A 293 0.64 3.74 5.28
C VAL A 293 0.40 4.52 3.99
N ALA A 294 -0.76 4.34 3.35
CA ALA A 294 -1.10 5.02 2.10
C ALA A 294 -1.17 6.53 2.31
N TYR A 295 -1.83 6.95 3.40
CA TYR A 295 -1.89 8.36 3.80
C TYR A 295 -0.49 8.96 4.00
N LEU A 296 0.39 8.29 4.74
CA LEU A 296 1.73 8.81 5.02
C LEU A 296 2.66 8.79 3.78
N LEU A 297 2.61 7.73 2.97
CA LEU A 297 3.36 7.67 1.70
C LEU A 297 2.90 8.73 0.70
N SER A 298 1.59 9.05 0.69
CA SER A 298 1.03 10.11 -0.17
C SER A 298 1.54 11.51 0.19
N LYS A 299 2.12 11.70 1.37
CA LYS A 299 2.76 12.98 1.73
C LYS A 299 4.07 13.19 0.98
N HIS A 300 4.72 12.14 0.47
CA HIS A 300 5.96 12.18 -0.32
C HIS A 300 7.21 12.81 0.34
N THR A 301 7.10 13.25 1.60
CA THR A 301 8.08 14.10 2.27
C THR A 301 8.66 13.46 3.52
N LEU A 302 8.03 12.37 3.97
CA LEU A 302 8.47 11.54 5.09
C LEU A 302 9.47 10.48 4.62
N SER A 303 10.51 10.26 5.42
CA SER A 303 11.35 9.07 5.31
C SER A 303 10.60 7.83 5.80
N ILE A 304 11.02 6.63 5.40
CA ILE A 304 10.42 5.39 5.91
C ILE A 304 10.55 5.27 7.43
N ARG A 305 11.66 5.76 8.00
CA ARG A 305 11.85 5.84 9.45
C ARG A 305 10.78 6.75 10.10
N ALA A 306 10.56 7.94 9.55
CA ALA A 306 9.53 8.86 10.04
C ALA A 306 8.13 8.24 9.94
N ILE A 307 7.84 7.53 8.85
CA ILE A 307 6.60 6.77 8.70
C ILE A 307 6.45 5.76 9.84
N ASN A 308 7.48 4.95 10.12
CA ASN A 308 7.45 3.98 11.21
C ASN A 308 7.30 4.66 12.59
N GLU A 309 7.97 5.79 12.84
CA GLU A 309 7.87 6.56 14.09
C GLU A 309 6.48 7.17 14.29
N ILE A 310 5.78 7.55 13.21
CA ILE A 310 4.40 8.01 13.28
C ILE A 310 3.44 6.82 13.51
N LEU A 311 3.63 5.73 12.78
CA LEU A 311 2.77 4.54 12.88
C LEU A 311 2.91 3.82 14.24
N SER A 312 4.09 3.86 14.86
CA SER A 312 4.32 3.24 16.17
C SER A 312 3.52 3.91 17.28
N GLN A 313 3.11 5.18 17.11
CA GLN A 313 2.26 5.93 18.04
C GLN A 313 0.77 5.57 17.96
N LEU A 314 0.37 4.72 17.02
CA LEU A 314 -0.99 4.16 17.00
C LEU A 314 -1.11 3.05 18.04
N GLU A 315 -2.20 3.02 18.79
CA GLU A 315 -2.44 2.06 19.88
C GLU A 315 -3.81 1.38 19.76
N GLY A 316 -3.92 0.16 20.30
CA GLY A 316 -5.17 -0.58 20.43
C GLY A 316 -5.88 -0.90 19.11
N GLU A 317 -7.22 -0.96 19.14
CA GLU A 317 -8.06 -1.29 17.99
C GLU A 317 -7.97 -0.26 16.86
N GLU A 318 -7.58 0.99 17.16
CA GLU A 318 -7.38 2.04 16.15
C GLU A 318 -6.25 1.72 15.17
N LYS A 319 -5.30 0.84 15.53
CA LYS A 319 -4.29 0.37 14.58
C LYS A 319 -4.91 -0.38 13.41
N LEU A 320 -5.92 -1.21 13.70
CA LEU A 320 -6.54 -2.11 12.73
C LEU A 320 -7.72 -1.46 12.00
N LEU A 321 -8.26 -0.37 12.55
CA LEU A 321 -9.37 0.42 11.98
C LEU A 321 -8.86 1.78 11.52
N TYR A 322 -8.92 2.06 10.22
CA TYR A 322 -8.42 3.32 9.68
C TYR A 322 -9.19 4.54 10.21
N ASN A 323 -8.48 5.48 10.86
CA ASN A 323 -8.99 6.77 11.33
C ASN A 323 -8.14 7.91 10.74
N GLN A 324 -8.68 8.58 9.71
CA GLN A 324 -7.97 9.65 9.00
C GLN A 324 -7.60 10.84 9.91
N LYS A 325 -8.51 11.27 10.80
CA LYS A 325 -8.25 12.41 11.70
C LYS A 325 -7.10 12.13 12.64
N ARG A 326 -7.01 10.89 13.14
CA ARG A 326 -5.96 10.47 14.08
C ARG A 326 -4.58 10.49 13.44
N ILE A 327 -4.44 9.90 12.25
CA ILE A 327 -3.15 9.86 11.55
C ILE A 327 -2.69 11.24 11.11
N GLU A 328 -3.61 12.12 10.74
CA GLU A 328 -3.31 13.52 10.45
C GLU A 328 -2.78 14.26 11.68
N GLN A 329 -3.39 14.08 12.85
CA GLN A 329 -2.89 14.67 14.09
C GLN A 329 -1.49 14.18 14.46
N LEU A 330 -1.23 12.88 14.33
CA LEU A 330 0.10 12.31 14.61
C LEU A 330 1.15 12.83 13.64
N TYR A 331 0.81 12.93 12.35
CA TYR A 331 1.67 13.52 11.33
C TYR A 331 2.00 14.99 11.63
N LEU A 332 0.98 15.81 11.96
CA LEU A 332 1.19 17.21 12.32
C LEU A 332 2.00 17.36 13.62
N ARG A 333 1.77 16.50 14.60
CA ARG A 333 2.55 16.49 15.85
C ARG A 333 4.01 16.12 15.61
N TYR A 334 4.26 15.10 14.79
CA TYR A 334 5.61 14.70 14.40
C TYR A 334 6.36 15.88 13.78
N GLN A 335 5.71 16.61 12.86
CA GLN A 335 6.29 17.82 12.28
C GLN A 335 6.49 18.95 13.28
N ARG A 336 5.55 19.16 14.22
CA ARG A 336 5.63 20.25 15.21
C ARG A 336 6.71 20.04 16.29
N ASN A 337 7.19 18.81 16.46
CA ASN A 337 8.13 18.48 17.54
C ASN A 337 9.59 18.86 17.25
N ASP A 338 9.88 19.44 16.09
CA ASP A 338 11.26 19.56 15.62
C ASP A 338 11.97 20.85 16.09
N CYS A 339 13.19 20.63 16.58
CA CYS A 339 14.32 21.53 16.83
C CYS A 339 14.13 23.05 17.04
N ASP A 340 14.83 23.57 18.05
CA ASP A 340 15.18 24.99 18.14
C ASP A 340 16.19 25.34 17.04
N ASP A 341 15.75 26.08 16.01
CA ASP A 341 16.58 26.49 14.88
C ASP A 341 17.19 27.90 15.02
N THR A 342 17.07 28.51 16.20
CA THR A 342 17.56 29.88 16.47
C THR A 342 19.06 30.02 16.13
N ALA A 343 19.87 29.03 16.50
CA ALA A 343 21.30 29.01 16.21
C ALA A 343 21.60 28.87 14.71
N GLY A 344 20.88 27.98 14.02
CA GLY A 344 21.02 27.76 12.57
C GLY A 344 20.64 28.99 11.76
N LEU A 345 19.56 29.68 12.14
CA LEU A 345 19.14 30.94 11.53
C LEU A 345 20.12 32.08 11.77
N ALA A 346 20.66 32.19 12.99
CA ALA A 346 21.68 33.20 13.30
C ALA A 346 22.95 33.00 12.45
N GLN A 347 23.37 31.75 12.26
CA GLN A 347 24.50 31.39 11.41
C GLN A 347 24.25 31.73 9.94
N LEU A 348 23.09 31.37 9.39
CA LEU A 348 22.73 31.74 8.01
C LEU A 348 22.63 33.25 7.82
N ARG A 349 22.07 33.98 8.80
CA ARG A 349 22.02 35.45 8.79
C ARG A 349 23.41 36.07 8.76
N ALA A 350 24.38 35.53 9.50
CA ALA A 350 25.75 36.00 9.45
C ALA A 350 26.42 35.72 8.08
N GLU A 351 26.10 34.60 7.44
CA GLU A 351 26.77 34.17 6.22
C GLU A 351 26.14 34.70 4.93
N LEU A 352 24.82 34.85 4.88
CA LEU A 352 24.04 35.20 3.68
C LEU A 352 23.32 36.55 3.82
N GLY A 353 23.24 37.11 5.02
CA GLY A 353 22.63 38.42 5.26
C GLY A 353 23.32 39.51 4.44
N GLY A 354 22.54 40.33 3.75
CA GLY A 354 23.02 41.43 2.92
C GLY A 354 23.78 41.01 1.67
N LYS A 355 23.79 39.72 1.28
CA LYS A 355 24.43 39.24 0.04
C LYS A 355 23.43 39.07 -1.11
N ASP A 356 23.94 39.14 -2.33
CA ASP A 356 23.22 38.73 -3.54
C ASP A 356 23.34 37.21 -3.68
N ILE A 357 22.23 36.52 -3.91
CA ILE A 357 22.15 35.05 -3.88
C ILE A 357 21.63 34.52 -5.21
N LEU A 358 22.29 33.50 -5.76
CA LEU A 358 21.80 32.73 -6.91
C LEU A 358 21.29 31.36 -6.43
N LEU A 359 20.01 31.09 -6.63
CA LEU A 359 19.41 29.79 -6.41
C LEU A 359 19.48 28.93 -7.68
N LEU A 360 19.93 27.69 -7.53
CA LEU A 360 19.95 26.70 -8.61
C LEU A 360 18.88 25.63 -8.40
N GLY A 361 18.00 25.48 -9.40
CA GLY A 361 16.95 24.48 -9.45
C GLY A 361 17.23 23.36 -10.46
N PRO A 362 16.49 22.24 -10.38
CA PRO A 362 16.69 21.06 -11.22
C PRO A 362 16.00 21.10 -12.60
N GLY A 363 15.42 22.25 -12.98
CA GLY A 363 14.76 22.44 -14.27
C GLY A 363 15.74 22.33 -15.43
N ARG A 364 15.27 21.82 -16.57
CA ARG A 364 16.08 21.58 -17.77
C ARG A 364 16.82 22.84 -18.26
N SER A 365 16.26 24.03 -18.02
CA SER A 365 16.89 25.29 -18.41
C SER A 365 18.26 25.53 -17.77
N ILE A 366 18.59 24.87 -16.64
CA ILE A 366 19.90 25.01 -16.00
C ILE A 366 21.03 24.48 -16.89
N ASP A 367 20.75 23.43 -17.67
CA ASP A 367 21.70 22.81 -18.58
C ASP A 367 21.68 23.53 -19.94
N GLU A 368 20.48 23.80 -20.47
CA GLU A 368 20.29 24.48 -21.77
C GLU A 368 20.80 25.93 -21.81
N ARG A 369 20.94 26.57 -20.64
CA ARG A 369 21.37 27.96 -20.49
C ARG A 369 22.58 28.10 -19.56
N LYS A 370 23.36 27.04 -19.38
CA LYS A 370 24.53 27.00 -18.51
C LYS A 370 25.50 28.17 -18.71
N ASP A 371 25.83 28.49 -19.96
CA ASP A 371 26.73 29.62 -20.29
C ASP A 371 26.20 30.97 -19.81
N ARG A 372 24.87 31.17 -19.87
CA ARG A 372 24.20 32.38 -19.40
C ARG A 372 24.28 32.49 -17.88
N VAL A 373 24.15 31.38 -17.17
CA VAL A 373 24.26 31.35 -15.70
C VAL A 373 25.70 31.64 -15.26
N HIS A 374 26.71 31.05 -15.90
CA HIS A 374 28.11 31.39 -15.60
C HIS A 374 28.45 32.84 -15.99
N ALA A 375 27.90 33.36 -17.10
CA ALA A 375 28.07 34.77 -17.47
C ALA A 375 27.45 35.71 -16.43
N TYR A 376 26.27 35.36 -15.90
CA TYR A 376 25.65 36.08 -14.79
C TYR A 376 26.55 36.09 -13.55
N LEU A 377 27.09 34.94 -13.14
CA LEU A 377 27.99 34.83 -11.98
C LEU A 377 29.28 35.65 -12.12
N ARG A 378 29.83 35.75 -13.35
CA ARG A 378 30.98 36.61 -13.63
C ARG A 378 30.66 38.11 -13.51
N ALA A 379 29.45 38.51 -13.93
CA ALA A 379 29.02 39.91 -13.89
C ALA A 379 28.50 40.33 -12.51
N HIS A 380 27.89 39.40 -11.77
CA HIS A 380 27.24 39.63 -10.47
C HIS A 380 27.72 38.56 -9.48
N PRO A 381 28.85 38.80 -8.77
CA PRO A 381 29.35 37.88 -7.76
C PRO A 381 28.28 37.62 -6.69
N SER A 382 27.75 36.40 -6.67
CA SER A 382 26.62 35.99 -5.84
C SER A 382 26.96 34.74 -5.03
N ALA A 383 26.37 34.58 -3.84
CA ALA A 383 26.41 33.32 -3.12
C ALA A 383 25.48 32.30 -3.82
N VAL A 384 26.00 31.13 -4.17
CA VAL A 384 25.31 30.10 -4.94
C VAL A 384 24.78 29.02 -4.00
N VAL A 385 23.46 28.84 -4.01
CA VAL A 385 22.75 27.84 -3.20
C VAL A 385 21.96 26.93 -4.15
N ALA A 386 22.30 25.64 -4.17
CA ALA A 386 21.54 24.66 -4.96
C ALA A 386 20.46 24.02 -4.09
N ILE A 387 19.29 23.68 -4.66
CA ILE A 387 18.14 23.12 -3.91
C ILE A 387 17.93 21.66 -4.28
N ASN A 388 18.15 20.75 -3.32
CA ASN A 388 17.91 19.31 -3.45
C ASN A 388 18.57 18.64 -4.68
N PHE A 389 19.54 19.31 -5.30
CA PHE A 389 20.15 18.95 -6.56
C PHE A 389 21.45 19.74 -6.70
N LEU A 390 22.47 19.15 -7.31
CA LEU A 390 23.69 19.85 -7.71
C LEU A 390 23.87 19.67 -9.23
N PRO A 391 23.71 20.75 -10.04
CA PRO A 391 23.83 20.65 -11.48
C PRO A 391 25.26 20.40 -11.95
N ALA A 392 25.42 19.56 -12.98
CA ALA A 392 26.71 19.23 -13.54
C ALA A 392 27.44 20.47 -14.10
N GLY A 393 28.69 20.68 -13.70
CA GLY A 393 29.52 21.84 -14.00
C GLY A 393 29.26 23.09 -13.15
N PHE A 394 28.45 22.99 -12.10
CA PHE A 394 28.34 24.01 -11.05
C PHE A 394 28.96 23.57 -9.72
N GLU A 395 29.65 22.42 -9.69
CA GLU A 395 30.29 21.86 -8.50
C GLU A 395 31.37 22.80 -7.93
N GLY A 396 32.04 23.56 -8.81
CA GLY A 396 33.04 24.55 -8.43
C GLY A 396 32.44 25.88 -7.93
N ASP A 397 31.19 26.16 -8.28
CA ASP A 397 30.49 27.43 -8.03
C ASP A 397 29.57 27.37 -6.81
N ALA A 398 28.90 26.25 -6.57
CA ALA A 398 27.97 26.08 -5.46
C ALA A 398 28.70 26.10 -4.11
N GLN A 399 28.31 27.00 -3.20
CA GLN A 399 28.84 27.02 -1.83
C GLN A 399 27.91 26.33 -0.84
N TYR A 400 26.61 26.30 -1.13
CA TYR A 400 25.60 25.72 -0.25
C TYR A 400 24.70 24.76 -1.00
N LEU A 401 24.27 23.71 -0.32
CA LEU A 401 23.23 22.79 -0.78
C LEU A 401 22.09 22.78 0.24
N PHE A 402 20.92 23.23 -0.18
CA PHE A 402 19.71 23.26 0.62
C PHE A 402 18.90 21.97 0.44
N LEU A 403 18.77 21.21 1.53
CA LEU A 403 18.17 19.89 1.58
C LEU A 403 16.85 19.93 2.36
N THR A 404 15.74 19.68 1.65
CA THR A 404 14.39 19.56 2.23
C THR A 404 13.82 18.15 2.04
N ASN A 405 14.48 17.29 1.27
CA ASN A 405 14.00 15.96 0.92
C ASN A 405 15.07 14.88 1.15
N ASN A 406 14.79 13.98 2.09
CA ASN A 406 15.72 12.92 2.48
C ASN A 406 16.05 11.94 1.34
N LYS A 407 15.07 11.60 0.48
CA LYS A 407 15.28 10.70 -0.66
C LYS A 407 16.29 11.29 -1.64
N ARG A 408 16.19 12.60 -1.92
CA ARG A 408 17.13 13.30 -2.80
C ARG A 408 18.52 13.41 -2.18
N TYR A 409 18.61 13.67 -0.88
CA TYR A 409 19.90 13.64 -0.19
C TYR A 409 20.58 12.26 -0.28
N SER A 410 19.85 11.17 -0.07
CA SER A 410 20.39 9.81 -0.23
C SER A 410 20.89 9.53 -1.65
N GLN A 411 20.23 10.07 -2.68
CA GLN A 411 20.67 9.95 -4.08
C GLN A 411 21.91 10.79 -4.40
N LEU A 412 22.10 11.92 -3.71
CA LEU A 412 23.24 12.82 -3.87
C LEU A 412 24.45 12.42 -3.01
N ALA A 413 24.26 11.61 -1.97
CA ALA A 413 25.30 11.31 -0.96
C ALA A 413 26.63 10.86 -1.58
N THR A 414 26.60 9.92 -2.53
CA THR A 414 27.82 9.46 -3.23
C THR A 414 28.48 10.59 -4.01
N ALA A 415 27.72 11.34 -4.80
CA ALA A 415 28.26 12.45 -5.59
C ALA A 415 28.87 13.53 -4.70
N LEU A 416 28.25 13.83 -3.55
CA LEU A 416 28.76 14.81 -2.58
C LEU A 416 30.06 14.34 -1.92
N SER A 417 30.22 13.04 -1.67
CA SER A 417 31.44 12.49 -1.05
C SER A 417 32.67 12.55 -1.97
N GLU A 418 32.46 12.69 -3.29
CA GLU A 418 33.52 12.73 -4.31
C GLU A 418 33.92 14.17 -4.70
N LEU A 419 33.30 15.19 -4.11
CA LEU A 419 33.55 16.59 -4.49
C LEU A 419 34.87 17.12 -3.92
N PRO A 420 35.64 17.90 -4.72
CA PRO A 420 36.91 18.48 -4.29
C PRO A 420 36.78 19.72 -3.37
N LYS A 421 35.57 20.16 -3.03
CA LYS A 421 35.27 21.28 -2.11
C LYS A 421 34.19 20.88 -1.12
N ASP A 422 34.33 21.28 0.15
CA ASP A 422 33.29 21.13 1.18
C ASP A 422 32.13 22.09 0.89
N ILE A 423 31.11 21.62 0.17
CA ILE A 423 29.82 22.30 0.04
C ILE A 423 29.12 22.28 1.40
N ARG A 424 28.65 23.44 1.87
CA ARG A 424 27.96 23.55 3.16
C ARG A 424 26.52 23.07 3.04
N LEU A 425 26.17 22.03 3.79
CA LEU A 425 24.84 21.43 3.77
C LEU A 425 23.89 22.18 4.72
N ILE A 426 22.83 22.79 4.18
CA ILE A 426 21.73 23.38 4.94
C ILE A 426 20.58 22.40 4.88
N ALA A 427 20.25 21.74 5.99
CA ALA A 427 19.19 20.74 6.02
C ALA A 427 17.98 21.20 6.83
N MET A 428 16.80 20.78 6.41
CA MET A 428 15.62 20.85 7.25
C MET A 428 15.60 19.68 8.24
N SER A 429 14.96 19.84 9.40
CA SER A 429 14.88 18.83 10.47
C SER A 429 14.31 17.47 10.03
N ASN A 430 13.53 17.44 8.93
CA ASN A 430 12.99 16.21 8.35
C ASN A 430 14.01 15.40 7.50
N VAL A 431 15.22 15.92 7.27
CA VAL A 431 16.29 15.26 6.52
C VAL A 431 17.28 14.59 7.47
N MET A 432 17.63 13.33 7.20
CA MET A 432 18.56 12.57 8.03
C MET A 432 19.99 12.77 7.58
N GLU A 433 20.88 13.00 8.54
CA GLU A 433 22.33 13.01 8.33
C GLU A 433 22.80 11.59 7.94
N LEU A 434 23.62 11.48 6.89
CA LEU A 434 24.11 10.18 6.38
C LEU A 434 25.61 10.00 6.60
N GLN A 435 26.42 10.94 6.10
CA GLN A 435 27.88 10.79 6.08
C GLN A 435 28.64 12.02 6.61
N SER A 436 28.04 13.21 6.54
CA SER A 436 28.69 14.46 6.94
C SER A 436 27.72 15.32 7.75
N PRO A 437 28.19 15.97 8.83
CA PRO A 437 27.36 16.87 9.63
C PRO A 437 26.81 18.00 8.78
N PHE A 438 25.55 18.30 9.00
CA PHE A 438 24.94 19.47 8.39
C PHE A 438 25.59 20.73 8.94
N HIS A 439 25.89 21.68 8.05
CA HIS A 439 26.45 22.98 8.42
C HIS A 439 25.45 23.77 9.27
N CYS A 440 24.16 23.64 8.96
CA CYS A 440 23.07 24.06 9.83
C CYS A 440 21.80 23.24 9.59
N VAL A 441 20.99 23.13 10.64
CA VAL A 441 19.68 22.49 10.62
C VAL A 441 18.61 23.53 10.93
N LEU A 442 17.56 23.56 10.11
CA LEU A 442 16.43 24.47 10.27
C LEU A 442 15.14 23.70 10.58
N ASN A 443 14.26 24.32 11.36
CA ASN A 443 13.02 23.68 11.79
C ASN A 443 12.04 23.59 10.63
N TYR A 444 11.80 22.39 10.12
CA TYR A 444 10.90 22.19 8.98
C TYR A 444 9.54 22.85 9.16
N SER A 445 8.93 22.72 10.35
CA SER A 445 7.58 23.24 10.63
C SER A 445 7.47 24.76 10.61
N SER A 446 8.55 25.48 10.90
CA SER A 446 8.59 26.95 10.85
C SER A 446 8.53 27.49 9.42
N TRP A 447 8.92 26.68 8.43
CA TRP A 447 9.17 27.13 7.05
C TRP A 447 8.19 26.57 6.01
N ILE A 448 7.29 25.67 6.40
CA ILE A 448 6.17 25.20 5.56
C ILE A 448 5.02 26.23 5.50
N ASP A 449 4.22 26.17 4.44
CA ASP A 449 2.99 26.96 4.25
C ASP A 449 1.75 26.07 4.49
N PRO A 450 1.18 26.11 5.71
CA PRO A 450 0.11 25.20 6.12
C PRO A 450 -1.22 25.45 5.37
N ASP A 451 -1.39 26.61 4.74
CA ASP A 451 -2.65 27.01 4.08
C ASP A 451 -2.73 26.53 2.63
N THR A 452 -1.87 25.59 2.24
CA THR A 452 -1.71 25.14 0.86
C THR A 452 -1.77 23.63 0.75
N GLU A 453 -2.12 23.14 -0.44
CA GLU A 453 -2.26 21.71 -0.68
C GLU A 453 -0.90 20.99 -0.69
N ILE A 454 0.19 21.73 -0.93
CA ILE A 454 1.58 21.24 -0.93
C ILE A 454 2.40 22.19 -0.05
N PRO A 455 2.38 21.98 1.28
CA PRO A 455 2.90 22.93 2.26
C PRO A 455 4.42 23.10 2.23
N ASP A 456 5.16 22.21 1.58
CA ASP A 456 6.60 22.10 1.72
C ASP A 456 7.36 22.20 0.39
N ASN A 457 6.86 23.02 -0.52
CA ASN A 457 7.56 23.31 -1.76
C ASN A 457 8.97 23.84 -1.48
N SER A 458 10.00 23.12 -1.95
CA SER A 458 11.40 23.41 -1.63
C SER A 458 11.88 24.80 -2.06
N LEU A 459 11.36 25.33 -3.18
CA LEU A 459 11.68 26.69 -3.63
C LEU A 459 11.07 27.72 -2.70
N VAL A 460 9.79 27.58 -2.35
CA VAL A 460 9.10 28.51 -1.44
C VAL A 460 9.76 28.52 -0.06
N MET A 461 10.12 27.35 0.48
CA MET A 461 10.85 27.25 1.75
C MET A 461 12.19 27.99 1.70
N ALA A 462 13.00 27.74 0.66
CA ALA A 462 14.29 28.41 0.48
C ALA A 462 14.13 29.93 0.40
N LEU A 463 13.16 30.40 -0.38
CA LEU A 463 12.86 31.82 -0.53
C LEU A 463 12.45 32.48 0.80
N ARG A 464 11.59 31.83 1.60
CA ARG A 464 11.18 32.33 2.93
C ARG A 464 12.36 32.43 3.88
N ILE A 465 13.22 31.41 3.91
CA ILE A 465 14.42 31.39 4.76
C ILE A 465 15.38 32.51 4.35
N LEU A 466 15.69 32.64 3.06
CA LEU A 466 16.60 33.68 2.56
C LEU A 466 16.08 35.10 2.81
N SER A 467 14.77 35.30 2.69
CA SER A 467 14.13 36.57 3.05
C SER A 467 14.25 36.88 4.54
N ALA A 468 14.01 35.90 5.42
CA ALA A 468 14.12 36.07 6.86
C ALA A 468 15.58 36.31 7.31
N VAL A 469 16.53 35.63 6.66
CA VAL A 469 17.97 35.81 6.83
C VAL A 469 18.42 37.22 6.40
N GLY A 470 17.68 37.87 5.50
CA GLY A 470 17.94 39.25 5.05
C GLY A 470 18.83 39.31 3.81
N ALA A 471 18.64 38.42 2.84
CA ALA A 471 19.32 38.48 1.54
C ALA A 471 19.06 39.83 0.83
N ARG A 472 20.06 40.37 0.14
CA ARG A 472 19.96 41.66 -0.57
C ARG A 472 19.17 41.55 -1.87
N SER A 473 19.44 40.50 -2.63
CA SER A 473 18.70 40.14 -3.85
C SER A 473 18.78 38.64 -4.09
N ILE A 474 17.80 38.09 -4.82
CA ILE A 474 17.72 36.67 -5.13
C ILE A 474 17.55 36.48 -6.64
N ALA A 475 18.50 35.78 -7.25
CA ALA A 475 18.44 35.35 -8.64
C ALA A 475 18.04 33.86 -8.72
N LEU A 476 17.20 33.50 -9.69
CA LEU A 476 16.68 32.15 -9.90
C LEU A 476 17.17 31.58 -11.23
N ALA A 477 17.77 30.40 -11.22
CA ALA A 477 18.14 29.63 -12.42
C ALA A 477 17.68 28.17 -12.29
N GLY A 478 17.16 27.58 -13.36
CA GLY A 478 16.68 26.19 -13.36
C GLY A 478 15.33 25.98 -12.66
N PHE A 479 14.48 27.01 -12.60
CA PHE A 479 13.12 26.92 -12.02
C PHE A 479 12.05 27.08 -13.09
N ASP A 480 12.01 26.14 -14.04
CA ASP A 480 11.27 26.26 -15.29
C ASP A 480 9.74 26.30 -15.08
N GLY A 481 9.24 25.58 -14.08
CA GLY A 481 7.81 25.35 -13.86
C GLY A 481 7.40 23.89 -14.02
N TYR A 482 6.16 23.58 -13.67
CA TYR A 482 5.55 22.26 -13.90
C TYR A 482 4.74 22.30 -15.20
N GLN A 483 5.00 21.45 -16.18
CA GLN A 483 4.22 21.34 -17.43
C GLN A 483 3.60 19.94 -17.57
N LYS A 484 2.33 19.87 -18.04
CA LYS A 484 1.57 18.62 -18.22
C LYS A 484 2.13 17.70 -19.31
N ASP A 485 2.65 18.26 -20.41
CA ASP A 485 2.98 17.54 -21.65
C ASP A 485 4.47 17.47 -22.01
N ARG A 486 5.38 17.93 -21.14
CA ARG A 486 6.83 17.89 -21.38
C ARG A 486 7.59 17.38 -20.17
N MET A 487 8.67 16.63 -20.42
CA MET A 487 9.63 16.24 -19.40
C MET A 487 10.30 17.49 -18.80
N ASN A 488 9.97 17.83 -17.55
CA ASN A 488 10.43 19.08 -16.91
C ASN A 488 11.76 18.94 -16.16
N TYR A 489 12.22 17.71 -15.92
CA TYR A 489 13.40 17.43 -15.12
C TYR A 489 14.47 16.64 -15.91
N TYR A 490 15.74 16.94 -15.64
CA TYR A 490 16.92 16.33 -16.30
C TYR A 490 17.05 14.82 -16.06
N LEU A 491 16.53 14.29 -14.94
CA LEU A 491 16.49 12.85 -14.67
C LEU A 491 15.04 12.34 -14.79
N THR A 492 14.83 11.35 -15.65
CA THR A 492 13.54 10.70 -15.96
C THR A 492 12.84 10.10 -14.73
N ASN A 493 13.60 9.78 -13.68
CA ASN A 493 13.09 9.26 -12.40
C ASN A 493 12.57 10.36 -11.45
N MET A 494 12.56 11.63 -11.86
CA MET A 494 12.13 12.77 -11.06
C MET A 494 10.68 13.23 -11.34
N GLU A 495 9.98 12.66 -12.32
CA GLU A 495 8.56 12.96 -12.56
C GLU A 495 7.65 12.08 -11.71
N TYR A 496 6.91 12.71 -10.80
CA TYR A 496 5.80 12.08 -10.08
C TYR A 496 4.56 12.08 -10.97
N GLY A 497 3.89 10.94 -11.14
CA GLY A 497 2.58 10.88 -11.83
C GLY A 497 1.54 11.84 -11.23
N PHE A 498 1.61 12.08 -9.92
CA PHE A 498 0.76 13.04 -9.18
C PHE A 498 1.03 14.52 -9.51
N VAL A 499 2.26 14.88 -9.87
CA VAL A 499 2.65 16.28 -10.15
C VAL A 499 2.12 16.75 -11.50
N ARG A 500 1.87 15.83 -12.46
CA ARG A 500 1.23 16.16 -13.74
C ARG A 500 -0.21 16.65 -13.56
N GLU A 501 -0.99 16.00 -12.70
CA GLU A 501 -2.40 16.39 -12.47
C GLU A 501 -2.52 17.75 -11.77
N LYS A 502 -1.55 18.11 -10.92
CA LYS A 502 -1.56 19.34 -10.10
C LYS A 502 -0.62 20.45 -10.57
N ALA A 503 -0.03 20.32 -11.76
CA ALA A 503 0.94 21.27 -12.30
C ALA A 503 0.41 22.72 -12.32
N ASP A 504 -0.85 22.91 -12.72
CA ASP A 504 -1.47 24.24 -12.82
C ASP A 504 -1.63 24.91 -11.45
N TYR A 505 -2.07 24.16 -10.45
CA TYR A 505 -2.19 24.64 -9.07
C TYR A 505 -0.83 25.07 -8.51
N LEU A 506 0.19 24.22 -8.65
CA LEU A 506 1.55 24.49 -8.18
C LEU A 506 2.15 25.73 -8.83
N ASN A 507 1.98 25.87 -10.15
CA ASN A 507 2.50 27.03 -10.87
C ASN A 507 1.83 28.32 -10.41
N HIS A 508 0.50 28.30 -10.22
CA HIS A 508 -0.24 29.46 -9.74
C HIS A 508 0.20 29.86 -8.33
N TYR A 509 0.32 28.88 -7.44
CA TYR A 509 0.75 29.08 -6.06
C TYR A 509 2.16 29.68 -5.97
N ILE A 510 3.14 29.09 -6.66
CA ILE A 510 4.53 29.56 -6.66
C ILE A 510 4.64 30.95 -7.27
N ARG A 511 3.94 31.21 -8.39
CA ARG A 511 3.90 32.54 -9.01
C ARG A 511 3.36 33.60 -8.05
N GLY A 512 2.30 33.29 -7.32
CA GLY A 512 1.76 34.18 -6.28
C GLY A 512 2.77 34.50 -5.17
N TRP A 513 3.54 33.50 -4.74
CA TRP A 513 4.61 33.68 -3.74
C TRP A 513 5.79 34.50 -4.26
N VAL A 514 6.29 34.18 -5.46
CA VAL A 514 7.39 34.92 -6.10
C VAL A 514 7.02 36.40 -6.25
N ARG A 515 5.79 36.70 -6.64
CA ARG A 515 5.29 38.07 -6.74
C ARG A 515 5.27 38.80 -5.40
N ARG A 516 4.66 38.20 -4.36
CA ARG A 516 4.62 38.79 -3.01
C ARG A 516 6.02 39.02 -2.45
N LEU A 517 6.93 38.07 -2.67
CA LEU A 517 8.30 38.19 -2.21
C LEU A 517 9.07 39.29 -2.95
N GLY A 518 8.84 39.42 -4.26
CA GLY A 518 9.44 40.45 -5.10
C GLY A 518 9.17 41.89 -4.65
N GLU A 519 8.11 42.11 -3.87
CA GLU A 519 7.80 43.41 -3.24
C GLU A 519 8.73 43.73 -2.06
N THR A 520 9.35 42.71 -1.46
CA THR A 520 10.21 42.83 -0.26
C THR A 520 11.69 42.60 -0.54
N VAL A 521 12.02 41.70 -1.48
CA VAL A 521 13.39 41.35 -1.87
C VAL A 521 13.48 41.36 -3.40
N PRO A 522 14.42 42.11 -4.01
CA PRO A 522 14.62 42.11 -5.46
C PRO A 522 14.84 40.68 -5.99
N LEU A 523 14.00 40.25 -6.93
CA LEU A 523 14.01 38.90 -7.49
C LEU A 523 14.19 38.92 -9.00
N THR A 524 15.15 38.14 -9.53
CA THR A 524 15.51 38.11 -10.96
C THR A 524 15.56 36.68 -11.49
N PHE A 525 15.04 36.44 -12.69
CA PHE A 525 15.16 35.14 -13.37
C PHE A 525 16.33 35.15 -14.37
N VAL A 526 17.31 34.27 -14.14
CA VAL A 526 18.48 34.10 -15.02
C VAL A 526 18.17 33.17 -16.18
N THR A 527 17.32 32.16 -15.97
CA THR A 527 16.81 31.25 -17.00
C THR A 527 15.30 31.41 -17.17
N PRO A 528 14.72 31.00 -18.32
CA PRO A 528 13.28 31.08 -18.54
C PRO A 528 12.49 30.33 -17.47
N SER A 529 11.39 30.93 -17.02
CA SER A 529 10.52 30.35 -16.00
C SER A 529 9.06 30.78 -16.21
N VAL A 530 8.12 29.86 -16.01
CA VAL A 530 6.68 30.19 -15.98
C VAL A 530 6.30 31.08 -14.79
N TYR A 531 7.20 31.34 -13.84
CA TYR A 531 6.95 32.20 -12.69
C TYR A 531 7.25 33.69 -12.98
N GLN A 532 7.83 34.01 -14.14
CA GLN A 532 8.09 35.38 -14.59
C GLN A 532 6.80 36.01 -15.17
N GLU A 533 6.51 37.29 -14.88
CA GLU A 533 5.36 37.98 -15.50
C GLU A 533 5.65 38.35 -16.97
N GLY A 534 4.87 37.76 -17.90
CA GLY A 534 4.93 37.93 -19.37
C GLY A 534 5.99 37.07 -20.06
N GLU A 535 5.73 36.16 -21.00
CA GLU A 535 4.59 35.78 -21.83
C GLU A 535 4.20 34.32 -21.56
N ALA A 536 2.90 34.02 -21.56
CA ALA A 536 2.35 32.67 -21.52
C ALA A 536 2.42 32.00 -22.89
#